data_AF-A0A2T7LFU3-F1
#
_entry.id   AF-A0A2T7LFU3-F1
#
_cell.length_a   1.000
_cell.length_b   1.000
_cell.length_c   1.000
_cell.angle_alpha   90.00
_cell.angle_beta   90.00
_cell.angle_gamma   90.00
#
_symmetry.space_group_name_H-M   'P 1'
#
loop_
_entity.id
_entity.type
_entity.pdbx_description
1 polymer ?
#
loop_
_entity_poly.entity_id
_entity_poly.type
_entity_poly.pdbx_seq_one_letter_code
_entity_poly.pdbx_strand_id
1 'polypeptide(L)'
;MTGAAEDTGPVLLLRLAGPLQSWGAEDAFNRRGTRPEPTKSGVVGLLAAARGLDRTDPLGDLAGLRLGVRVDVPGVPLRDYHTVSDHRGVPLPQTGVNSRGKQRPTSPAKYTHITSRHYLQDAVFLVALAGAEETLAEVERELRAPAYPLALGRRSCPPAQPLVLGLRPGGMEHVLRTHPWQPSVAARARHERHHRRPAGDDASWTVSCPVTLETADGDDTLHDAPVSFHPLDRRFTSRRVRRDLFDVPADAPPPGERETRVATPDELHDPFALLEG
;
A
#
# COMPACT_ATOMS: atom_id res chain seq x y z
N MET A 1 -35.84 1.21 3.32
CA MET A 1 -34.91 0.32 4.04
C MET A 1 -34.74 -0.93 3.21
N THR A 2 -33.82 -0.90 2.26
CA THR A 2 -33.46 -2.06 1.44
C THR A 2 -32.14 -2.54 2.04
N GLY A 3 -32.17 -3.69 2.71
CA GLY A 3 -30.98 -4.26 3.34
C GLY A 3 -29.90 -4.45 2.27
N ALA A 4 -28.78 -3.75 2.43
CA ALA A 4 -27.57 -4.10 1.72
C ALA A 4 -27.27 -5.57 2.07
N ALA A 5 -27.15 -6.43 1.07
CA ALA A 5 -26.75 -7.81 1.27
C ALA A 5 -25.48 -7.79 2.13
N GLU A 6 -25.56 -8.33 3.35
CA GLU A 6 -24.39 -8.47 4.20
C GLU A 6 -23.37 -9.28 3.42
N ASP A 7 -22.28 -8.59 3.07
CA ASP A 7 -21.11 -9.17 2.44
C ASP A 7 -20.62 -10.27 3.38
N THR A 8 -20.95 -11.52 3.10
CA THR A 8 -20.71 -12.67 4.00
C THR A 8 -19.56 -13.55 3.51
N GLY A 9 -19.02 -13.25 2.32
CA GLY A 9 -17.89 -13.95 1.73
C GLY A 9 -16.57 -13.70 2.46
N PRO A 10 -15.56 -14.55 2.24
CA PRO A 10 -14.25 -14.40 2.86
C PRO A 10 -13.54 -13.12 2.40
N VAL A 11 -12.63 -12.65 3.24
CA VAL A 11 -11.85 -11.42 3.02
C VAL A 11 -10.36 -11.75 3.15
N LEU A 12 -9.56 -11.35 2.17
CA LEU A 12 -8.11 -11.42 2.28
C LEU A 12 -7.58 -10.19 3.02
N LEU A 13 -6.90 -10.41 4.14
CA LEU A 13 -6.24 -9.35 4.90
C LEU A 13 -4.77 -9.21 4.54
N LEU A 14 -4.36 -7.97 4.27
CA LEU A 14 -2.98 -7.58 4.03
C LEU A 14 -2.56 -6.51 5.05
N ARG A 15 -1.31 -6.56 5.51
CA ARG A 15 -0.68 -5.52 6.30
C ARG A 15 0.33 -4.76 5.46
N LEU A 16 0.03 -3.51 5.15
CA LEU A 16 0.94 -2.61 4.44
C LEU A 16 1.73 -1.80 5.47
N ALA A 17 2.89 -2.32 5.83
CA ALA A 17 3.82 -1.70 6.79
C ALA A 17 5.23 -1.63 6.19
N GLY A 18 5.86 -0.47 6.32
CA GLY A 18 7.22 -0.20 5.84
C GLY A 18 7.70 1.16 6.36
N PRO A 19 9.02 1.43 6.33
CA PRO A 19 9.57 2.70 6.81
C PRO A 19 9.03 3.89 6.01
N LEU A 20 8.81 3.69 4.71
CA LEU A 20 8.22 4.68 3.80
C LEU A 20 7.14 4.03 2.94
N GLN A 21 6.08 4.77 2.65
CA GLN A 21 5.04 4.41 1.67
C GLN A 21 4.68 5.62 0.81
N SER A 22 4.16 5.41 -0.40
CA SER A 22 3.72 6.53 -1.28
C SER A 22 2.57 6.10 -2.20
N TRP A 23 1.36 6.54 -1.90
CA TRP A 23 0.13 6.17 -2.58
C TRP A 23 -0.35 7.33 -3.44
N GLY A 24 -0.16 7.26 -4.75
CA GLY A 24 -0.26 8.41 -5.65
C GLY A 24 -1.54 9.25 -5.46
N ALA A 25 -1.36 10.58 -5.35
CA ALA A 25 -2.42 11.57 -5.46
C ALA A 25 -2.46 12.14 -6.89
N GLU A 26 -3.56 12.82 -7.24
CA GLU A 26 -3.64 13.58 -8.49
C GLU A 26 -2.76 14.83 -8.35
N ASP A 27 -1.54 14.77 -8.87
CA ASP A 27 -0.61 15.89 -8.90
C ASP A 27 -0.02 16.10 -10.30
N ALA A 28 0.09 17.36 -10.69
CA ALA A 28 0.65 17.75 -11.98
C ALA A 28 2.16 18.04 -11.90
N PHE A 29 2.83 17.90 -13.05
CA PHE A 29 4.20 18.38 -13.33
C PHE A 29 5.31 17.74 -12.48
N ASN A 30 6.00 18.51 -11.64
CA ASN A 30 7.19 18.09 -10.88
C ASN A 30 6.86 17.74 -9.42
N ARG A 31 5.61 17.93 -9.01
CA ARG A 31 5.12 17.50 -7.71
C ARG A 31 4.54 16.10 -7.83
N ARG A 32 4.81 15.28 -6.83
CA ARG A 32 4.23 13.95 -6.68
C ARG A 32 3.81 13.82 -5.22
N GLY A 33 2.54 14.01 -4.95
CA GLY A 33 1.95 13.82 -3.63
C GLY A 33 1.68 12.36 -3.33
N THR A 34 1.22 12.15 -2.11
CA THR A 34 0.74 10.87 -1.59
C THR A 34 -0.57 11.13 -0.87
N ARG A 35 -1.52 10.21 -1.01
CA ARG A 35 -2.71 10.13 -0.17
C ARG A 35 -2.31 9.66 1.24
N PRO A 36 -3.14 9.93 2.26
CA PRO A 36 -2.89 9.47 3.64
C PRO A 36 -3.14 7.97 3.84
N GLU A 37 -3.65 7.28 2.82
CA GLU A 37 -3.95 5.85 2.84
C GLU A 37 -3.74 5.21 1.44
N PRO A 38 -3.57 3.88 1.36
CA PRO A 38 -3.48 3.13 0.11
C PRO A 38 -4.62 3.40 -0.87
N THR A 39 -4.27 3.63 -2.14
CA THR A 39 -5.23 3.74 -3.24
C THR A 39 -5.60 2.38 -3.80
N LYS A 40 -6.79 2.26 -4.41
CA LYS A 40 -7.21 1.05 -5.13
C LYS A 40 -6.21 0.65 -6.20
N SER A 41 -5.82 1.60 -7.04
CA SER A 41 -4.81 1.38 -8.08
C SER A 41 -3.44 0.98 -7.51
N GLY A 42 -3.03 1.52 -6.36
CA GLY A 42 -1.78 1.13 -5.71
C GLY A 42 -1.81 -0.32 -5.24
N VAL A 43 -2.91 -0.72 -4.57
CA VAL A 43 -3.10 -2.09 -4.11
C VAL A 43 -3.23 -3.05 -5.30
N VAL A 44 -4.07 -2.76 -6.28
CA VAL A 44 -4.20 -3.61 -7.49
C VAL A 44 -2.88 -3.71 -8.26
N GLY A 45 -2.09 -2.64 -8.33
CA GLY A 45 -0.74 -2.69 -8.92
C GLY A 45 0.23 -3.59 -8.15
N LEU A 46 0.14 -3.63 -6.82
CA LEU A 46 0.87 -4.57 -5.98
C LEU A 46 0.45 -6.02 -6.28
N LEU A 47 -0.85 -6.29 -6.41
CA LEU A 47 -1.36 -7.62 -6.74
C LEU A 47 -0.94 -8.07 -8.14
N ALA A 48 -1.05 -7.17 -9.13
CA ALA A 48 -0.60 -7.43 -10.51
C ALA A 48 0.90 -7.75 -10.57
N ALA A 49 1.72 -7.06 -9.77
CA ALA A 49 3.15 -7.36 -9.64
C ALA A 49 3.40 -8.75 -9.02
N ALA A 50 2.61 -9.13 -8.00
CA ALA A 50 2.70 -10.47 -7.41
C ALA A 50 2.34 -11.57 -8.41
N ARG A 51 1.29 -11.35 -9.20
CA ARG A 51 0.82 -12.26 -10.25
C ARG A 51 1.75 -12.35 -11.46
N GLY A 52 2.58 -11.34 -11.69
CA GLY A 52 3.50 -11.28 -12.82
C GLY A 52 2.90 -10.67 -14.09
N LEU A 53 1.89 -9.80 -13.95
CA LEU A 53 1.30 -9.11 -15.09
C LEU A 53 2.22 -7.98 -15.58
N ASP A 54 2.41 -7.91 -16.89
CA ASP A 54 3.05 -6.77 -17.54
C ASP A 54 2.12 -5.55 -17.56
N ARG A 55 2.70 -4.36 -17.73
CA ARG A 55 1.91 -3.10 -17.72
C ARG A 55 0.88 -3.01 -18.84
N THR A 56 1.04 -3.80 -19.89
CA THR A 56 0.14 -3.84 -21.05
C THR A 56 -0.98 -4.86 -20.88
N ASP A 57 -0.87 -5.75 -19.89
CA ASP A 57 -1.83 -6.83 -19.69
C ASP A 57 -3.14 -6.30 -19.10
N PRO A 58 -4.27 -6.94 -19.44
CA PRO A 58 -5.54 -6.63 -18.79
C PRO A 58 -5.48 -7.03 -17.31
N LEU A 59 -6.08 -6.20 -16.46
CA LEU A 59 -6.11 -6.44 -15.01
C LEU A 59 -7.05 -7.58 -14.59
N GLY A 60 -7.97 -7.98 -15.46
CA GLY A 60 -8.90 -9.08 -15.22
C GLY A 60 -9.72 -8.90 -13.94
N ASP A 61 -9.81 -9.97 -13.17
CA ASP A 61 -10.53 -10.07 -11.90
C ASP A 61 -9.96 -9.16 -10.80
N LEU A 62 -8.66 -8.82 -10.84
CA LEU A 62 -8.03 -7.93 -9.85
C LEU A 62 -8.68 -6.55 -9.80
N ALA A 63 -9.13 -6.04 -10.95
CA ALA A 63 -9.81 -4.75 -11.02
C ALA A 63 -11.20 -4.78 -10.37
N GLY A 64 -11.84 -5.97 -10.31
CA GLY A 64 -13.18 -6.16 -9.76
C GLY A 64 -13.21 -6.44 -8.25
N LEU A 65 -12.06 -6.68 -7.61
CA LEU A 65 -11.99 -6.80 -6.15
C LEU A 65 -12.53 -5.51 -5.51
N ARG A 66 -13.15 -5.58 -4.34
CA ARG A 66 -13.48 -4.42 -3.49
C ARG A 66 -12.39 -4.22 -2.46
N LEU A 67 -12.10 -2.96 -2.11
CA LEU A 67 -11.05 -2.60 -1.15
C LEU A 67 -11.61 -1.90 0.09
N GLY A 68 -11.26 -2.41 1.25
CA GLY A 68 -11.37 -1.73 2.54
C GLY A 68 -9.98 -1.40 3.08
N VAL A 69 -9.84 -0.23 3.69
CA VAL A 69 -8.57 0.23 4.29
C VAL A 69 -8.86 0.74 5.69
N ARG A 70 -8.18 0.16 6.69
CA ARG A 70 -8.14 0.68 8.05
C ARG A 70 -6.77 1.28 8.32
N VAL A 71 -6.76 2.50 8.85
CA VAL A 71 -5.55 3.25 9.18
C VAL A 71 -5.16 2.95 10.62
N ASP A 72 -4.35 1.91 10.81
CA ASP A 72 -3.88 1.49 12.14
C ASP A 72 -2.85 2.49 12.68
N VAL A 73 -1.94 2.96 11.82
CA VAL A 73 -1.00 4.04 12.14
C VAL A 73 -0.97 5.00 10.95
N PRO A 74 -1.40 6.28 11.11
CA PRO A 74 -1.50 7.22 9.99
C PRO A 74 -0.14 7.63 9.39
N GLY A 75 0.94 7.48 10.17
CA GLY A 75 2.28 7.88 9.79
C GLY A 75 2.49 9.40 9.76
N VAL A 76 3.69 9.81 9.36
CA VAL A 76 4.10 11.23 9.28
C VAL A 76 4.47 11.59 7.84
N PRO A 77 3.86 12.61 7.24
CA PRO A 77 4.23 13.05 5.89
C PRO A 77 5.71 13.46 5.79
N LEU A 78 6.37 13.02 4.72
CA LEU A 78 7.74 13.39 4.37
C LEU A 78 7.75 14.04 3.00
N ARG A 79 8.49 15.14 2.84
CA ARG A 79 8.77 15.76 1.55
C ARG A 79 10.23 15.52 1.16
N ASP A 80 10.43 14.71 0.13
CA ASP A 80 11.73 14.42 -0.48
C ASP A 80 12.02 15.41 -1.62
N TYR A 81 13.18 16.07 -1.54
CA TYR A 81 13.73 16.91 -2.61
C TYR A 81 14.58 16.02 -3.52
N HIS A 82 14.01 15.66 -4.67
CA HIS A 82 14.55 14.58 -5.49
C HIS A 82 15.06 15.10 -6.82
N THR A 83 16.36 15.00 -7.05
CA THR A 83 17.03 15.42 -8.28
C THR A 83 17.28 14.24 -9.22
N VAL A 84 17.25 14.52 -10.52
CA VAL A 84 17.69 13.60 -11.57
C VAL A 84 18.62 14.38 -12.50
N SER A 85 19.82 13.85 -12.70
CA SER A 85 20.84 14.42 -13.59
C SER A 85 21.40 13.31 -14.46
N ASP A 86 21.84 13.65 -15.67
CA ASP A 86 22.58 12.72 -16.50
C ASP A 86 24.00 12.54 -15.92
N HIS A 87 24.39 11.30 -15.67
CA HIS A 87 25.68 10.98 -15.05
C HIS A 87 26.89 11.41 -15.91
N ARG A 88 26.69 11.65 -17.21
CA ARG A 88 27.71 12.11 -18.16
C ARG A 88 27.86 13.64 -18.17
N GLY A 89 27.02 14.36 -17.42
CA GLY A 89 27.03 15.81 -17.37
C GLY A 89 26.50 16.49 -18.64
N VAL A 90 25.71 15.79 -19.45
CA VAL A 90 25.07 16.38 -20.64
C VAL A 90 23.75 17.08 -20.28
N PRO A 91 23.35 18.14 -21.01
CA PRO A 91 22.08 18.79 -20.75
C PRO A 91 20.90 17.84 -21.00
N LEU A 92 19.90 17.93 -20.14
CA LEU A 92 18.70 17.11 -20.19
C LEU A 92 17.92 17.34 -21.49
N PRO A 93 17.26 16.30 -22.03
CA PRO A 93 16.39 16.43 -23.19
C PRO A 93 15.17 17.31 -22.87
N GLN A 94 14.72 18.08 -23.86
CA GLN A 94 13.43 18.78 -23.83
C GLN A 94 12.28 17.78 -23.88
N THR A 95 11.14 18.15 -23.31
CA THR A 95 9.92 17.33 -23.32
C THR A 95 9.44 17.03 -24.74
N GLY A 96 9.50 18.03 -25.63
CA GLY A 96 9.05 17.90 -27.02
C GLY A 96 10.05 17.18 -27.93
N VAL A 97 9.53 16.61 -29.01
CA VAL A 97 10.32 16.01 -30.09
C VAL A 97 10.30 16.90 -31.33
N ASN A 98 11.34 16.83 -32.14
CA ASN A 98 11.33 17.47 -33.46
C ASN A 98 10.50 16.63 -34.48
N SER A 99 10.41 17.11 -35.72
CA SER A 99 9.71 16.42 -36.82
C SER A 99 10.24 15.00 -37.14
N ARG A 100 11.43 14.64 -36.64
CA ARG A 100 12.02 13.30 -36.75
C ARG A 100 11.86 12.46 -35.47
N GLY A 101 11.03 12.90 -34.52
CA GLY A 101 10.81 12.20 -33.26
C GLY A 101 11.96 12.28 -32.25
N LYS A 102 13.01 13.09 -32.49
CA LYS A 102 14.16 13.20 -31.60
C LYS A 102 14.01 14.37 -30.62
N GLN A 103 14.22 14.09 -29.33
CA GLN A 103 14.32 15.13 -28.30
C GLN A 103 15.64 15.89 -28.44
N ARG A 104 15.59 17.23 -28.42
CA ARG A 104 16.78 18.09 -28.41
C ARG A 104 17.19 18.40 -26.96
N PRO A 105 18.46 18.75 -26.70
CA PRO A 105 18.86 19.27 -25.39
C PRO A 105 18.06 20.52 -25.01
N THR A 106 17.85 20.73 -23.72
CA THR A 106 17.23 21.94 -23.18
C THR A 106 17.98 23.21 -23.57
N SER A 107 17.24 24.28 -23.85
CA SER A 107 17.76 25.62 -24.11
C SER A 107 16.95 26.62 -23.26
N PRO A 108 17.58 27.34 -22.31
CA PRO A 108 18.97 27.19 -21.87
C PRO A 108 19.26 25.78 -21.33
N ALA A 109 20.54 25.39 -21.32
CA ALA A 109 20.97 24.06 -20.87
C ALA A 109 20.57 23.83 -19.41
N LYS A 110 19.80 22.77 -19.14
CA LYS A 110 19.43 22.30 -17.82
C LYS A 110 20.07 20.94 -17.56
N TYR A 111 20.92 20.84 -16.54
CA TYR A 111 21.63 19.60 -16.20
C TYR A 111 20.92 18.76 -15.14
N THR A 112 20.01 19.39 -14.39
CA THR A 112 19.32 18.76 -13.26
C THR A 112 17.83 19.02 -13.35
N HIS A 113 17.05 17.95 -13.26
CA HIS A 113 15.61 17.99 -13.10
C HIS A 113 15.28 17.79 -11.63
N ILE A 114 14.37 18.60 -11.10
CA ILE A 114 13.99 18.58 -9.69
C ILE A 114 12.54 18.14 -9.60
N THR A 115 12.28 17.17 -8.74
CA THR A 115 10.93 16.75 -8.36
C THR A 115 10.76 16.81 -6.85
N SER A 116 9.55 17.16 -6.40
CA SER A 116 9.19 17.08 -4.98
C SER A 116 8.27 15.89 -4.77
N ARG A 117 8.74 14.89 -4.04
CA ARG A 117 8.05 13.60 -3.85
C ARG A 117 7.61 13.47 -2.40
N HIS A 118 6.35 13.12 -2.17
CA HIS A 118 5.81 12.96 -0.83
C HIS A 118 5.66 11.48 -0.48
N TYR A 119 5.98 11.16 0.77
CA TYR A 119 5.90 9.83 1.36
C TYR A 119 5.19 9.90 2.72
N LEU A 120 4.76 8.75 3.22
CA LEU A 120 4.34 8.55 4.60
C LEU A 120 5.41 7.75 5.33
N GLN A 121 5.84 8.24 6.50
CA GLN A 121 6.80 7.57 7.38
C GLN A 121 6.07 6.78 8.46
N ASP A 122 6.52 5.56 8.74
CA ASP A 122 5.99 4.69 9.81
C ASP A 122 4.46 4.52 9.78
N ALA A 123 3.86 4.58 8.58
CA ALA A 123 2.45 4.30 8.41
C ALA A 123 2.22 2.78 8.39
N VAL A 124 1.09 2.35 8.96
CA VAL A 124 0.62 0.96 8.93
C VAL A 124 -0.85 0.95 8.55
N PHE A 125 -1.16 0.21 7.50
CA PHE A 125 -2.53 0.04 7.01
C PHE A 125 -2.91 -1.43 7.05
N LEU A 126 -4.11 -1.72 7.56
CA LEU A 126 -4.76 -3.00 7.37
C LEU A 126 -5.67 -2.89 6.14
N VAL A 127 -5.35 -3.66 5.11
CA VAL A 127 -6.07 -3.71 3.85
C VAL A 127 -6.91 -4.97 3.79
N ALA A 128 -8.18 -4.82 3.47
CA ALA A 128 -9.14 -5.90 3.25
C ALA A 128 -9.54 -5.95 1.78
N LEU A 129 -9.47 -7.14 1.18
CA LEU A 129 -9.91 -7.41 -0.18
C LEU A 129 -11.10 -8.37 -0.15
N ALA A 130 -12.20 -7.99 -0.81
CA ALA A 130 -13.36 -8.85 -1.00
C ALA A 130 -13.63 -9.08 -2.49
N GLY A 131 -14.10 -10.26 -2.85
CA GLY A 131 -14.31 -10.69 -4.23
C GLY A 131 -14.67 -12.17 -4.30
N ALA A 132 -14.50 -12.79 -5.47
CA ALA A 132 -14.63 -14.23 -5.61
C ALA A 132 -13.58 -14.96 -4.76
N GLU A 133 -13.97 -16.03 -4.07
CA GLU A 133 -13.10 -16.77 -3.15
C GLU A 133 -11.88 -17.35 -3.86
N GLU A 134 -12.07 -17.84 -5.09
CA GLU A 134 -11.02 -18.39 -5.94
C GLU A 134 -9.97 -17.32 -6.27
N THR A 135 -10.40 -16.12 -6.69
CA THR A 135 -9.50 -14.99 -6.93
C THR A 135 -8.73 -14.61 -5.68
N LEU A 136 -9.38 -14.56 -4.52
CA LEU A 136 -8.70 -14.20 -3.26
C LEU A 136 -7.66 -15.23 -2.85
N ALA A 137 -7.95 -16.52 -3.02
CA ALA A 137 -7.02 -17.61 -2.73
C ALA A 137 -5.79 -17.58 -3.67
N GLU A 138 -6.01 -17.30 -4.96
CA GLU A 138 -4.93 -17.12 -5.94
C GLU A 138 -4.04 -15.94 -5.59
N VAL A 139 -4.64 -14.78 -5.28
CA VAL A 139 -3.91 -13.58 -4.86
C VAL A 139 -3.10 -13.84 -3.58
N GLU A 140 -3.66 -14.59 -2.61
CA GLU A 140 -2.92 -14.95 -1.40
C GLU A 140 -1.64 -15.74 -1.74
N ARG A 141 -1.76 -16.76 -2.59
CA ARG A 141 -0.63 -17.58 -3.04
C ARG A 141 0.42 -16.75 -3.77
N GLU A 142 -0.02 -15.89 -4.68
CA GLU A 142 0.86 -15.02 -5.48
C GLU A 142 1.63 -14.02 -4.62
N LEU A 143 0.99 -13.45 -3.61
CA LEU A 143 1.66 -12.52 -2.68
C LEU A 143 2.71 -13.21 -1.81
N ARG A 144 2.58 -14.52 -1.56
CA ARG A 144 3.58 -15.30 -0.80
C ARG A 144 4.79 -15.69 -1.65
N ALA A 145 4.61 -15.80 -2.97
CA ALA A 145 5.68 -16.12 -3.92
C ALA A 145 5.58 -15.21 -5.16
N PRO A 146 5.90 -13.91 -5.01
CA PRO A 146 5.62 -12.92 -6.03
C PRO A 146 6.56 -13.03 -7.23
N ALA A 147 6.01 -12.87 -8.44
CA ALA A 147 6.78 -12.88 -9.69
C ALA A 147 7.70 -11.65 -9.83
N TYR A 148 7.29 -10.49 -9.29
CA TYR A 148 8.11 -9.27 -9.25
C TYR A 148 8.34 -8.78 -7.81
N PRO A 149 9.44 -8.04 -7.54
CA PRO A 149 9.64 -7.40 -6.25
C PRO A 149 8.49 -6.46 -5.86
N LEU A 150 7.91 -6.72 -4.70
CA LEU A 150 6.76 -5.97 -4.18
C LEU A 150 7.21 -4.66 -3.51
N ALA A 151 6.44 -3.60 -3.70
CA ALA A 151 6.72 -2.29 -3.11
C ALA A 151 5.44 -1.53 -2.75
N LEU A 152 5.50 -0.75 -1.67
CA LEU A 152 4.39 0.04 -1.13
C LEU A 152 4.25 1.37 -1.90
N GLY A 153 3.75 1.23 -3.13
CA GLY A 153 3.51 2.30 -4.09
C GLY A 153 4.72 2.60 -4.98
N ARG A 154 5.83 3.09 -4.42
CA ARG A 154 7.08 3.31 -5.18
C ARG A 154 8.07 2.19 -4.94
N ARG A 155 8.89 1.86 -5.95
CA ARG A 155 9.95 0.83 -5.85
C ARG A 155 10.96 1.07 -4.71
N SER A 156 11.12 2.31 -4.25
CA SER A 156 11.98 2.67 -3.11
C SER A 156 11.36 2.39 -1.74
N CYS A 157 10.14 1.87 -1.69
CA CYS A 157 9.36 1.63 -0.48
C CYS A 157 9.14 0.12 -0.28
N PRO A 158 10.16 -0.66 0.13
CA PRO A 158 9.99 -2.09 0.38
C PRO A 158 9.07 -2.32 1.60
N PRO A 159 8.24 -3.37 1.60
CA PRO A 159 7.52 -3.79 2.80
C PRO A 159 8.51 -4.29 3.86
N ALA A 160 8.26 -3.97 5.13
CA ALA A 160 9.14 -4.32 6.25
C ALA A 160 8.62 -5.50 7.09
N GLN A 161 7.39 -5.95 6.83
CA GLN A 161 6.74 -7.05 7.54
C GLN A 161 6.03 -7.96 6.54
N PRO A 162 5.70 -9.22 6.92
CA PRO A 162 4.87 -10.09 6.08
C PRO A 162 3.59 -9.36 5.66
N LEU A 163 3.40 -9.25 4.34
CA LEU A 163 2.26 -8.55 3.73
C LEU A 163 0.96 -9.32 3.97
N VAL A 164 0.99 -10.65 3.88
CA VAL A 164 -0.20 -11.51 3.90
C VAL A 164 -0.55 -11.91 5.32
N LEU A 165 -1.73 -11.51 5.80
CA LEU A 165 -2.31 -11.99 7.06
C LEU A 165 -3.27 -13.17 6.84
N GLY A 166 -3.64 -13.42 5.58
CA GLY A 166 -4.44 -14.56 5.11
C GLY A 166 -5.93 -14.26 5.01
N LEU A 167 -6.68 -15.25 4.52
CA LEU A 167 -8.13 -15.21 4.42
C LEU A 167 -8.78 -15.19 5.82
N ARG A 168 -9.88 -14.45 5.95
CA ARG A 168 -10.74 -14.42 7.14
C ARG A 168 -12.19 -14.64 6.74
N PRO A 169 -12.96 -15.41 7.53
CA PRO A 169 -14.38 -15.57 7.30
C PRO A 169 -15.14 -14.30 7.67
N GLY A 170 -16.27 -14.08 6.99
CA GLY A 170 -17.16 -12.95 7.25
C GLY A 170 -16.81 -11.69 6.47
N GLY A 171 -17.74 -10.73 6.52
CA GLY A 171 -17.68 -9.52 5.72
C GLY A 171 -16.54 -8.58 6.01
N MET A 172 -16.20 -7.76 5.01
CA MET A 172 -15.12 -6.77 5.06
C MET A 172 -15.20 -5.87 6.30
N GLU A 173 -16.40 -5.35 6.60
CA GLU A 173 -16.61 -4.49 7.77
C GLU A 173 -16.37 -5.26 9.08
N HIS A 174 -16.97 -6.45 9.23
CA HIS A 174 -16.79 -7.28 10.41
C HIS A 174 -15.32 -7.65 10.64
N VAL A 175 -14.64 -8.09 9.58
CA VAL A 175 -13.22 -8.48 9.61
C VAL A 175 -12.34 -7.28 9.98
N LEU A 176 -12.55 -6.12 9.37
CA LEU A 176 -11.78 -4.91 9.71
C LEU A 176 -12.08 -4.38 11.12
N ARG A 177 -13.28 -4.60 11.67
CA ARG A 177 -13.64 -4.16 13.02
C ARG A 177 -13.05 -5.09 14.10
N THR A 178 -13.04 -6.39 13.84
CA THR A 178 -12.64 -7.41 14.84
C THR A 178 -11.15 -7.76 14.79
N HIS A 179 -10.46 -7.51 13.67
CA HIS A 179 -9.03 -7.78 13.60
C HIS A 179 -8.26 -6.90 14.60
N PRO A 180 -7.34 -7.45 15.41
CA PRO A 180 -6.59 -6.64 16.36
C PRO A 180 -5.79 -5.52 15.69
N TRP A 181 -5.62 -4.41 16.40
CA TRP A 181 -4.77 -3.29 15.99
C TRP A 181 -3.35 -3.78 15.67
N GLN A 182 -2.76 -3.28 14.57
CA GLN A 182 -1.48 -3.70 14.02
C GLN A 182 -0.38 -2.61 14.13
N PRO A 183 -0.13 -1.99 15.31
CA PRO A 183 0.87 -0.94 15.42
C PRO A 183 2.29 -1.50 15.33
N SER A 184 3.26 -0.67 14.97
CA SER A 184 4.65 -0.96 15.34
C SER A 184 4.86 -0.78 16.84
N VAL A 185 5.91 -1.37 17.42
CA VAL A 185 6.29 -1.19 18.83
C VAL A 185 6.38 0.30 19.19
N ALA A 186 7.06 1.10 18.35
CA ALA A 186 7.20 2.52 18.55
C ALA A 186 5.86 3.28 18.45
N ALA A 187 4.98 2.88 17.53
CA ALA A 187 3.66 3.48 17.39
C ALA A 187 2.76 3.18 18.59
N ARG A 188 2.79 1.95 19.11
CA ARG A 188 2.08 1.56 20.33
C ARG A 188 2.56 2.36 21.53
N ALA A 189 3.87 2.38 21.78
CA ALA A 189 4.45 3.13 22.88
C ALA A 189 4.13 4.64 22.79
N ARG A 190 4.11 5.21 21.59
CA ARG A 190 3.68 6.61 21.38
C ARG A 190 2.21 6.80 21.72
N HIS A 191 1.34 5.91 21.27
CA HIS A 191 -0.09 5.98 21.56
C HIS A 191 -0.35 5.89 23.08
N GLU A 192 0.26 4.94 23.78
CA GLU A 192 0.11 4.75 25.23
C GLU A 192 0.62 5.94 26.06
N ARG A 193 1.60 6.71 25.56
CA ARG A 193 2.03 7.96 26.20
C ARG A 193 0.96 9.06 26.17
N HIS A 194 0.13 9.09 25.13
CA HIS A 194 -0.89 10.12 24.93
C HIS A 194 -2.28 9.68 25.39
N HIS A 195 -2.52 8.37 25.46
CA HIS A 195 -3.80 7.78 25.82
C HIS A 195 -3.62 6.83 26.99
N ARG A 196 -4.22 7.16 28.14
CA ARG A 196 -4.23 6.27 29.29
C ARG A 196 -5.04 5.02 28.96
N ARG A 197 -4.46 3.85 29.20
CA ARG A 197 -5.22 2.60 29.21
C ARG A 197 -6.35 2.70 30.25
N PRO A 198 -7.53 2.13 29.96
CA PRO A 198 -8.57 1.96 30.98
C PRO A 198 -7.98 1.26 32.21
N ALA A 199 -8.35 1.71 33.41
CA ALA A 199 -7.89 1.10 34.65
C ALA A 199 -8.68 -0.19 34.95
N GLY A 200 -7.97 -1.27 35.33
CA GLY A 200 -8.56 -2.56 35.70
C GLY A 200 -8.07 -3.71 34.82
N ASP A 201 -7.77 -4.86 35.42
CA ASP A 201 -7.18 -6.03 34.74
C ASP A 201 -8.11 -6.69 33.70
N ASP A 202 -9.40 -6.33 33.69
CA ASP A 202 -10.46 -6.94 32.87
C ASP A 202 -11.06 -5.98 31.81
N ALA A 203 -10.49 -4.77 31.68
CA ALA A 203 -11.01 -3.77 30.74
C ALA A 203 -10.45 -4.00 29.33
N SER A 204 -11.30 -4.44 28.39
CA SER A 204 -10.94 -4.54 26.96
C SER A 204 -10.48 -3.19 26.44
N TRP A 205 -9.26 -3.11 25.90
CA TRP A 205 -8.73 -1.87 25.36
C TRP A 205 -8.99 -1.79 23.86
N THR A 206 -9.61 -0.69 23.43
CA THR A 206 -9.82 -0.40 22.01
C THR A 206 -9.09 0.86 21.57
N VAL A 207 -8.77 0.91 20.28
CA VAL A 207 -8.23 2.09 19.59
C VAL A 207 -9.17 2.45 18.45
N SER A 208 -9.45 3.74 18.30
CA SER A 208 -10.32 4.24 17.23
C SER A 208 -9.50 4.47 15.97
N CYS A 209 -9.80 3.72 14.90
CA CYS A 209 -9.08 3.76 13.63
C CYS A 209 -9.99 4.25 12.50
N PRO A 210 -9.56 5.25 11.69
CA PRO A 210 -10.27 5.62 10.47
C PRO A 210 -10.34 4.45 9.48
N VAL A 211 -11.48 4.30 8.81
CA VAL A 211 -11.71 3.26 7.82
C VAL A 211 -12.34 3.85 6.56
N THR A 212 -11.84 3.43 5.40
CA THR A 212 -12.45 3.70 4.10
C THR A 212 -12.89 2.37 3.49
N LEU A 213 -14.19 2.21 3.22
CA LEU A 213 -14.79 1.00 2.64
C LEU A 213 -15.31 1.28 1.25
N GLU A 214 -14.91 0.48 0.27
CA GLU A 214 -15.53 0.46 -1.05
C GLU A 214 -16.86 -0.27 -1.01
N THR A 215 -17.95 0.47 -1.24
CA THR A 215 -19.31 -0.07 -1.15
C THR A 215 -20.26 0.68 -2.08
N ALA A 216 -21.24 -0.05 -2.61
CA ALA A 216 -22.17 0.47 -3.60
C ALA A 216 -23.06 1.59 -3.06
N ASP A 217 -23.27 1.68 -1.75
CA ASP A 217 -24.04 2.70 -1.03
C ASP A 217 -23.19 3.87 -0.50
N GLY A 218 -21.87 3.88 -0.74
CA GLY A 218 -20.92 4.83 -0.13
C GLY A 218 -21.12 6.28 -0.54
N ASP A 219 -21.19 7.19 0.43
CA ASP A 219 -21.55 8.61 0.24
C ASP A 219 -20.48 9.50 -0.38
N ASP A 220 -19.26 9.00 -0.58
CA ASP A 220 -18.18 9.71 -1.29
C ASP A 220 -17.66 8.93 -2.51
N THR A 221 -16.90 9.60 -3.37
CA THR A 221 -16.34 9.05 -4.60
C THR A 221 -14.84 9.29 -4.69
N LEU A 222 -14.07 8.22 -4.94
CA LEU A 222 -12.63 8.29 -5.19
C LEU A 222 -12.31 7.92 -6.64
N HIS A 223 -11.50 8.74 -7.31
CA HIS A 223 -10.99 8.48 -8.66
C HIS A 223 -9.64 7.74 -8.64
N ASP A 224 -9.65 6.49 -8.16
CA ASP A 224 -8.43 5.69 -8.01
C ASP A 224 -8.58 4.22 -8.43
N ALA A 225 -9.73 3.83 -8.99
CA ALA A 225 -9.97 2.48 -9.48
C ALA A 225 -9.30 2.30 -10.86
N PRO A 226 -8.40 1.31 -11.03
CA PRO A 226 -7.61 1.19 -12.25
C PRO A 226 -8.43 0.56 -13.39
N VAL A 227 -8.35 1.16 -14.58
CA VAL A 227 -8.89 0.59 -15.83
C VAL A 227 -7.75 0.00 -16.66
N SER A 228 -6.62 0.71 -16.73
CA SER A 228 -5.44 0.28 -17.49
C SER A 228 -4.16 0.84 -16.88
N PHE A 229 -3.12 0.01 -16.79
CA PHE A 229 -1.76 0.42 -16.44
C PHE A 229 -0.84 0.62 -17.65
N HIS A 230 -1.39 0.54 -18.86
CA HIS A 230 -0.64 0.72 -20.10
C HIS A 230 0.09 2.07 -20.07
N PRO A 231 1.42 2.13 -20.30
CA PRO A 231 2.17 3.39 -20.15
C PRO A 231 1.70 4.53 -21.05
N LEU A 232 1.13 4.21 -22.22
CA LEU A 232 0.58 5.17 -23.18
C LEU A 232 -0.94 5.39 -23.04
N ASP A 233 -1.63 4.57 -22.24
CA ASP A 233 -3.09 4.63 -22.07
C ASP A 233 -3.45 4.33 -20.60
N ARG A 234 -2.76 5.02 -19.69
CA ARG A 234 -2.95 4.83 -18.26
C ARG A 234 -4.24 5.51 -17.84
N ARG A 235 -5.23 4.72 -17.41
CA ARG A 235 -6.60 5.19 -17.13
C ARG A 235 -7.11 4.69 -15.80
N PHE A 236 -7.89 5.56 -15.15
CA PHE A 236 -8.57 5.31 -13.89
C PHE A 236 -10.05 5.67 -14.03
N THR A 237 -10.86 5.09 -13.16
CA THR A 237 -12.28 5.40 -13.00
C THR A 237 -12.58 5.64 -11.52
N SER A 238 -13.81 6.00 -11.26
CA SER A 238 -14.31 6.30 -9.93
C SER A 238 -14.89 5.06 -9.25
N ARG A 239 -14.80 5.03 -7.91
CA ARG A 239 -15.50 4.06 -7.04
C ARG A 239 -16.20 4.80 -5.90
N ARG A 240 -17.34 4.28 -5.46
CA ARG A 240 -18.04 4.78 -4.27
C ARG A 240 -17.40 4.24 -3.01
N VAL A 241 -17.24 5.09 -2.01
CA VAL A 241 -16.67 4.72 -0.72
C VAL A 241 -17.49 5.32 0.42
N ARG A 242 -17.49 4.64 1.55
CA ARG A 242 -17.96 5.14 2.84
C ARG A 242 -16.77 5.30 3.77
N ARG A 243 -16.70 6.40 4.50
CA ARG A 243 -15.70 6.58 5.57
C ARG A 243 -16.34 6.43 6.93
N ASP A 244 -15.63 5.77 7.83
CA ASP A 244 -16.12 5.47 9.16
C ASP A 244 -14.95 5.49 10.17
N LEU A 245 -15.27 5.32 11.44
CA LEU A 245 -14.34 5.18 12.54
C LEU A 245 -14.67 3.89 13.30
N PHE A 246 -13.71 2.96 13.35
CA PHE A 246 -13.90 1.68 14.05
C PHE A 246 -13.11 1.67 15.34
N ASP A 247 -13.78 1.34 16.44
CA ASP A 247 -13.11 0.95 17.68
C ASP A 247 -12.68 -0.50 17.56
N VAL A 248 -11.37 -0.73 17.54
CA VAL A 248 -10.78 -2.05 17.27
C VAL A 248 -9.99 -2.58 18.47
N PRO A 249 -9.96 -3.91 18.70
CA PRO A 249 -9.25 -4.50 19.83
C PRO A 249 -7.75 -4.18 19.80
N ALA A 250 -7.17 -3.75 20.92
CA ALA A 250 -5.77 -3.33 21.03
C ALA A 250 -4.97 -4.14 22.07
N ASP A 251 -5.56 -5.19 22.64
CA ASP A 251 -4.92 -6.01 23.67
C ASP A 251 -3.77 -6.86 23.14
N ALA A 252 -3.83 -7.26 21.86
CA ALA A 252 -2.79 -8.07 21.22
C ALA A 252 -1.43 -7.32 21.17
N PRO A 253 -0.29 -8.03 21.33
CA PRO A 253 1.03 -7.42 21.17
C PRO A 253 1.26 -6.91 19.74
N PRO A 254 2.11 -5.87 19.54
CA PRO A 254 2.52 -5.42 18.22
C PRO A 254 3.05 -6.57 17.35
N PRO A 255 2.72 -6.61 16.05
CA PRO A 255 3.32 -7.57 15.13
C PRO A 255 4.84 -7.41 15.05
N GLY A 256 5.55 -8.54 15.13
CA GLY A 256 7.02 -8.57 15.11
C GLY A 256 7.68 -8.73 16.48
N GLU A 257 6.91 -8.73 17.59
CA GLU A 257 7.41 -9.10 18.92
C GLU A 257 7.52 -10.62 19.15
N ARG A 258 7.02 -11.45 18.22
CA ARG A 258 7.31 -12.90 18.27
C ARG A 258 8.79 -13.07 17.99
N GLU A 259 9.52 -13.51 19.02
CA GLU A 259 10.94 -13.87 19.05
C GLU A 259 11.55 -13.84 17.66
N THR A 260 12.45 -12.89 17.41
CA THR A 260 13.58 -13.16 16.52
C THR A 260 14.15 -14.49 16.98
N ARG A 261 13.73 -15.59 16.34
CA ARG A 261 14.48 -16.82 16.35
C ARG A 261 15.79 -16.38 15.72
N VAL A 262 16.78 -16.12 16.57
CA VAL A 262 18.14 -15.84 16.14
C VAL A 262 18.48 -17.10 15.35
N ALA A 263 18.50 -16.97 14.02
CA ALA A 263 18.94 -18.02 13.14
C ALA A 263 20.29 -18.48 13.70
N THR A 264 20.44 -19.77 13.99
CA THR A 264 21.74 -20.29 14.40
C THR A 264 22.74 -19.96 13.28
N PRO A 265 24.05 -19.79 13.55
CA PRO A 265 25.02 -19.43 12.53
C PRO A 265 24.96 -20.29 11.24
N ASP A 266 24.53 -21.56 11.37
CA ASP A 266 24.32 -22.50 10.26
C ASP A 266 23.10 -22.21 9.36
N GLU A 267 22.18 -21.32 9.76
CA GLU A 267 20.95 -20.96 9.02
C GLU A 267 21.07 -19.61 8.29
N LEU A 268 22.20 -18.90 8.44
CA LEU A 268 22.45 -17.65 7.73
C LEU A 268 22.91 -17.97 6.30
N HIS A 269 22.03 -17.71 5.32
CA HIS A 269 22.44 -17.67 3.92
C HIS A 269 23.48 -16.57 3.72
N ASP A 270 24.73 -16.94 3.42
CA ASP A 270 25.77 -16.01 3.02
C ASP A 270 25.59 -15.64 1.53
N PRO A 271 25.20 -14.39 1.22
CA PRO A 271 24.98 -13.95 -0.15
C PRO A 271 26.28 -13.81 -0.97
N PHE A 272 27.45 -13.93 -0.34
CA PHE A 272 28.76 -13.83 -0.99
C PHE A 272 29.47 -15.17 -1.19
N ALA A 273 28.93 -16.28 -0.67
CA ALA A 273 29.52 -17.62 -0.80
C ALA A 273 29.73 -18.07 -2.26
N LEU A 274 29.03 -17.46 -3.22
CA LEU A 274 29.15 -17.75 -4.65
C LEU A 274 30.26 -16.95 -5.37
N LEU A 275 30.93 -16.02 -4.68
CA LEU A 275 31.98 -15.17 -5.25
C LEU A 275 33.41 -15.62 -4.91
N GLU A 276 33.57 -16.63 -4.07
CA GLU A 276 34.89 -17.14 -3.63
C GLU A 276 35.39 -18.33 -4.50
N GLY A 277 34.94 -18.44 -5.75
CA GLY A 277 35.36 -19.45 -6.72
C GLY A 277 36.37 -18.94 -7.76
#